data_AF-A0AA90Z645-F1
#
_entry.id   AF-A0AA90Z645-F1
#
_cell.length_a   1.000
_cell.length_b   1.000
_cell.length_c   1.000
_cell.angle_alpha   90.00
_cell.angle_beta   90.00
_cell.angle_gamma   90.00
#
_symmetry.space_group_name_H-M   'P 1'
#
loop_
_entity.id
_entity.type
_entity.pdbx_description
1 polymer ?
#
loop_
_entity_poly.entity_id
_entity_poly.type
_entity_poly.pdbx_seq_one_letter_code
_entity_poly.pdbx_strand_id
1 'polypeptide(L)'
;MPDEQELIQLKRGNSKIGFAVMFKFFQYEARFPHTKSKIPKTVVDYIAKQLVVNPDTFSEYDWAGRTITYHRSEIRAYFGFREASLQDTDFIKDWLCKYVLYHFFFIIISRQENSGYIFK
;
A
#
# COMPACT_ATOMS: atom_id res chain seq x y z
N MET A 1 1.39 -13.29 15.66
CA MET A 1 0.16 -12.90 16.38
C MET A 1 -0.95 -13.84 15.93
N PRO A 2 -1.77 -14.38 16.85
CA PRO A 2 -2.79 -15.38 16.53
C PRO A 2 -3.81 -14.93 15.48
N ASP A 3 -4.25 -13.66 15.57
CA ASP A 3 -5.34 -13.10 14.77
C ASP A 3 -5.02 -13.02 13.26
N GLU A 4 -3.75 -12.83 12.91
CA GLU A 4 -3.28 -12.88 11.51
C GLU A 4 -3.50 -14.28 10.92
N GLN A 5 -3.16 -15.31 11.69
CA GLN A 5 -3.28 -16.69 11.22
C GLN A 5 -4.75 -17.07 11.05
N GLU A 6 -5.63 -16.65 11.95
CA GLU A 6 -7.07 -16.91 11.81
C GLU A 6 -7.62 -16.37 10.49
N LEU A 7 -7.31 -15.12 10.15
CA LEU A 7 -7.78 -14.48 8.91
C LEU A 7 -7.30 -15.21 7.65
N ILE A 8 -6.04 -15.68 7.66
CA ILE A 8 -5.45 -16.44 6.55
C ILE A 8 -6.04 -17.84 6.46
N GLN A 9 -6.31 -18.50 7.59
CA GLN A 9 -6.83 -19.87 7.62
C GLN A 9 -8.26 -19.98 7.10
N LEU A 10 -9.05 -18.90 7.20
CA LEU A 10 -10.40 -18.83 6.61
C LEU A 10 -10.40 -18.92 5.07
N LYS A 11 -9.27 -18.60 4.42
CA LYS A 11 -9.15 -18.63 2.96
C LYS A 11 -8.99 -20.07 2.46
N ARG A 12 -9.62 -20.39 1.33
CA ARG A 12 -9.66 -21.76 0.77
C ARG A 12 -8.96 -21.85 -0.58
N GLY A 13 -8.35 -23.01 -0.84
CA GLY A 13 -7.66 -23.30 -2.10
C GLY A 13 -6.62 -22.25 -2.47
N ASN A 14 -6.54 -21.93 -3.75
CA ASN A 14 -5.53 -21.03 -4.34
C ASN A 14 -5.60 -19.58 -3.83
N SER A 15 -6.73 -19.20 -3.20
CA SER A 15 -6.89 -17.85 -2.63
C SER A 15 -6.06 -17.64 -1.35
N LYS A 16 -5.67 -18.72 -0.65
CA LYS A 16 -4.95 -18.66 0.63
C LYS A 16 -3.55 -18.05 0.48
N ILE A 17 -2.76 -18.55 -0.48
CA ILE A 17 -1.41 -18.01 -0.71
C ILE A 17 -1.45 -16.57 -1.23
N GLY A 18 -2.39 -16.26 -2.13
CA GLY A 18 -2.58 -14.90 -2.64
C GLY A 18 -2.93 -13.91 -1.54
N PHE A 19 -3.86 -14.27 -0.66
CA PHE A 19 -4.23 -13.47 0.49
C PHE A 19 -3.05 -13.25 1.45
N ALA A 20 -2.32 -14.31 1.82
CA ALA A 20 -1.20 -14.20 2.75
C ALA A 20 -0.04 -13.34 2.20
N VAL A 21 0.27 -13.47 0.91
CA VAL A 21 1.26 -12.60 0.25
C VAL A 21 0.83 -11.14 0.30
N MET A 22 -0.43 -10.83 -0.01
CA MET A 22 -0.95 -9.46 0.05
C MET A 22 -0.96 -8.91 1.47
N PHE A 23 -1.34 -9.73 2.44
CA PHE A 23 -1.35 -9.38 3.85
C PHE A 23 0.06 -9.01 4.31
N LYS A 24 1.05 -9.87 4.05
CA LYS A 24 2.44 -9.58 4.40
C LYS A 24 2.99 -8.36 3.68
N PHE A 25 2.70 -8.20 2.39
CA PHE A 25 3.13 -7.01 1.66
C PHE A 25 2.56 -5.73 2.28
N PHE A 26 1.25 -5.71 2.61
CA PHE A 26 0.60 -4.56 3.22
C PHE A 26 1.14 -4.27 4.63
N GLN A 27 1.46 -5.31 5.41
CA GLN A 27 2.08 -5.16 6.73
C GLN A 27 3.38 -4.35 6.69
N TYR A 28 4.20 -4.53 5.66
CA TYR A 28 5.49 -3.84 5.54
C TYR A 28 5.40 -2.51 4.79
N GLU A 29 4.53 -2.40 3.78
CA GLU A 29 4.51 -1.26 2.85
C GLU A 29 3.30 -0.32 3.03
N ALA A 30 2.31 -0.70 3.86
CA ALA A 30 1.04 0.01 4.02
C ALA A 30 0.30 0.30 2.68
N ARG A 31 0.55 -0.50 1.65
CA ARG A 31 -0.06 -0.43 0.32
C ARG A 31 -0.12 -1.82 -0.30
N PHE A 32 -0.87 -1.97 -1.39
CA PHE A 32 -0.91 -3.22 -2.14
C PHE A 32 0.07 -3.22 -3.32
N PRO A 33 0.58 -4.40 -3.75
CA PRO A 33 1.41 -4.50 -4.94
C PRO A 33 0.59 -4.15 -6.18
N HIS A 34 1.19 -3.37 -7.09
CA HIS A 34 0.55 -3.02 -8.37
C HIS A 34 0.53 -4.20 -9.36
N THR A 35 1.53 -5.08 -9.30
CA THR A 35 1.70 -6.22 -10.21
C THR A 35 2.23 -7.44 -9.46
N LYS A 36 1.95 -8.65 -9.97
CA LYS A 36 2.49 -9.91 -9.39
C LYS A 36 4.02 -9.91 -9.35
N SER A 37 4.64 -9.35 -10.39
CA SER A 37 6.09 -9.31 -10.58
C SER A 37 6.85 -8.53 -9.49
N LYS A 38 6.17 -7.66 -8.73
CA LYS A 38 6.78 -7.00 -7.57
C LYS A 38 7.06 -7.95 -6.41
N ILE A 39 6.44 -9.12 -6.38
CA ILE A 39 6.64 -10.10 -5.30
C ILE A 39 7.78 -11.04 -5.71
N PRO A 40 8.93 -11.05 -5.01
CA PRO A 40 10.01 -11.98 -5.31
C PRO A 40 9.55 -13.42 -5.11
N LYS A 41 9.97 -14.33 -6.00
CA LYS A 41 9.63 -15.77 -5.88
C LYS A 41 10.03 -16.35 -4.52
N THR A 42 11.17 -15.92 -3.97
CA THR A 42 11.65 -16.34 -2.65
C THR A 42 10.66 -16.04 -1.52
N VAL A 43 9.94 -14.92 -1.60
CA VAL A 43 8.89 -14.55 -0.64
C VAL A 43 7.69 -15.47 -0.78
N VAL A 44 7.26 -15.74 -2.02
CA VAL A 44 6.16 -16.67 -2.29
C VAL A 44 6.50 -18.07 -1.77
N ASP A 45 7.69 -18.58 -2.08
CA ASP A 45 8.17 -19.90 -1.65
C ASP A 45 8.21 -19.99 -0.11
N TYR A 46 8.66 -18.93 0.56
CA TYR A 46 8.71 -18.88 2.03
C TYR A 46 7.31 -18.92 2.65
N ILE A 47 6.39 -18.09 2.16
CA ILE A 47 5.00 -18.07 2.64
C ILE A 47 4.30 -19.40 2.34
N ALA A 48 4.53 -19.99 1.17
CA ALA A 48 3.97 -21.28 0.79
C ALA A 48 4.39 -22.39 1.76
N LYS A 49 5.68 -22.41 2.16
CA LYS A 49 6.19 -23.35 3.16
C LYS A 49 5.49 -23.18 4.52
N GLN A 50 5.26 -21.95 4.96
CA GLN A 50 4.57 -21.69 6.22
C GLN A 50 3.10 -22.13 6.22
N LEU A 51 2.44 -22.05 5.05
CA LEU A 51 1.04 -22.39 4.89
C LEU A 51 0.81 -23.85 4.47
N VAL A 52 1.89 -24.60 4.21
CA VAL A 52 1.86 -25.98 3.70
C VAL A 52 1.03 -26.08 2.41
N VAL A 53 1.33 -25.20 1.45
CA VAL A 53 0.68 -25.15 0.12
C VAL A 53 1.71 -25.18 -1.00
N ASN A 54 1.31 -25.57 -2.21
CA ASN A 54 2.19 -25.49 -3.38
C ASN A 54 2.39 -24.01 -3.79
N PRO A 55 3.62 -23.48 -3.85
CA PRO A 55 3.90 -22.10 -4.28
C PRO A 55 3.38 -21.78 -5.69
N ASP A 56 3.29 -22.77 -6.59
CA ASP A 56 2.85 -22.56 -7.97
C ASP A 56 1.39 -22.09 -8.05
N THR A 57 0.57 -22.43 -7.05
CA THR A 57 -0.84 -21.99 -6.95
C THR A 57 -0.99 -20.48 -6.81
N PHE A 58 0.09 -19.75 -6.48
CA PHE A 58 0.09 -18.29 -6.48
C PHE A 58 -0.08 -17.72 -7.90
N SER A 59 0.42 -18.42 -8.93
CA SER A 59 0.25 -17.99 -10.32
C SER A 59 -1.22 -17.98 -10.73
N GLU A 60 -1.99 -18.94 -10.20
CA GLU A 60 -3.43 -19.13 -10.41
C GLU A 60 -4.31 -18.17 -9.59
N TYR A 61 -3.73 -17.47 -8.59
CA TYR A 61 -4.47 -16.48 -7.83
C TYR A 61 -5.01 -15.39 -8.77
N ASP A 62 -6.30 -15.10 -8.66
CA ASP A 62 -6.94 -14.07 -9.48
C ASP A 62 -6.57 -12.67 -8.96
N TRP A 63 -5.82 -11.93 -9.78
CA TRP A 63 -5.40 -10.55 -9.51
C TRP A 63 -6.32 -9.50 -10.12
N ALA A 64 -7.36 -9.93 -10.84
CA ALA A 64 -8.31 -9.08 -11.52
C ALA A 64 -9.73 -9.60 -11.28
N GLY A 65 -10.39 -9.11 -10.23
CA GLY A 65 -11.74 -9.56 -9.94
C GLY A 65 -12.30 -9.06 -8.62
N ARG A 66 -13.48 -9.55 -8.28
CA ARG A 66 -14.16 -9.20 -7.01
C ARG A 66 -13.43 -9.75 -5.80
N THR A 67 -12.81 -10.93 -5.92
CA THR A 67 -12.11 -11.60 -4.81
C THR A 67 -10.93 -10.78 -4.30
N ILE A 68 -10.07 -10.28 -5.20
CA ILE A 68 -8.95 -9.42 -4.79
C ILE A 68 -9.42 -8.10 -4.18
N THR A 69 -10.52 -7.51 -4.68
CA THR A 69 -11.12 -6.31 -4.08
C THR A 69 -11.59 -6.57 -2.65
N TYR A 70 -12.28 -7.69 -2.42
CA TYR A 70 -12.70 -8.10 -1.09
C TYR A 70 -11.51 -8.33 -0.15
N HIS A 71 -10.48 -9.05 -0.61
CA HIS A 71 -9.26 -9.26 0.15
C HIS A 71 -8.57 -7.95 0.55
N ARG A 72 -8.49 -6.97 -0.36
CA ARG A 72 -7.93 -5.64 -0.04
C ARG A 72 -8.73 -4.92 1.03
N SER A 73 -10.05 -5.03 0.98
CA SER A 73 -10.93 -4.46 2.00
C SER A 73 -10.71 -5.11 3.37
N GLU A 74 -10.69 -6.44 3.42
CA GLU A 74 -10.42 -7.20 4.65
C GLU A 74 -9.06 -6.86 5.27
N ILE A 75 -8.00 -6.81 4.45
CA ILE A 75 -6.66 -6.48 4.91
C ILE A 75 -6.60 -5.05 5.46
N ARG A 76 -7.22 -4.08 4.77
CA ARG A 76 -7.28 -2.70 5.28
C ARG A 76 -8.00 -2.64 6.62
N ALA A 77 -9.17 -3.28 6.73
CA ALA A 77 -9.94 -3.31 7.96
C ALA A 77 -9.14 -3.93 9.12
N TYR A 78 -8.42 -5.03 8.86
CA TYR A 78 -7.55 -5.66 9.85
C TYR A 78 -6.47 -4.71 10.39
N PHE A 79 -5.82 -3.94 9.51
CA PHE A 79 -4.79 -2.97 9.92
C PHE A 79 -5.35 -1.60 10.35
N GLY A 80 -6.67 -1.43 10.44
CA GLY A 80 -7.31 -0.17 10.82
C GLY A 80 -7.26 0.92 9.74
N PHE A 81 -6.99 0.56 8.49
CA PHE A 81 -7.07 1.45 7.35
C PHE A 81 -8.48 1.49 6.77
N ARG A 82 -8.86 2.64 6.22
CA ARG A 82 -10.04 2.80 5.37
C ARG A 82 -9.64 3.20 3.95
N GLU A 83 -10.53 3.01 2.99
CA GLU A 83 -10.32 3.57 1.67
C GLU A 83 -10.37 5.10 1.71
N ALA A 84 -9.50 5.73 0.93
CA ALA A 84 -9.50 7.17 0.76
C ALA A 84 -10.78 7.58 0.02
N SER A 85 -11.47 8.58 0.55
CA SER A 85 -12.67 9.14 -0.06
C SER A 85 -12.36 10.39 -0.89
N LEU A 86 -13.36 10.87 -1.63
CA LEU A 86 -13.26 12.16 -2.31
C LEU A 86 -13.06 13.30 -1.31
N GLN A 87 -13.70 13.23 -0.14
CA GLN A 87 -13.52 14.23 0.91
C GLN A 87 -12.09 14.27 1.43
N ASP A 88 -11.42 13.12 1.56
CA ASP A 88 -9.99 13.10 1.94
C ASP A 88 -9.13 13.78 0.89
N THR A 89 -9.44 13.53 -0.38
CA THR A 89 -8.72 14.12 -1.50
C THR A 89 -8.85 15.63 -1.48
N ASP A 90 -10.05 16.15 -1.26
CA ASP A 90 -10.30 17.58 -1.21
C ASP A 90 -9.67 18.22 0.04
N PHE A 91 -9.77 17.56 1.20
CA PHE A 91 -9.06 17.98 2.41
C PHE A 91 -7.54 18.06 2.23
N ILE A 92 -6.93 17.03 1.62
CA ILE A 92 -5.49 17.00 1.36
C ILE A 92 -5.09 18.08 0.35
N LYS A 93 -5.89 18.30 -0.69
CA LYS A 93 -5.65 19.40 -1.66
C LYS A 93 -5.67 20.76 -0.95
N ASP A 94 -6.70 21.03 -0.15
CA ASP A 94 -6.82 22.29 0.59
C ASP A 94 -5.65 22.48 1.55
N TRP A 95 -5.27 21.44 2.26
CA TRP A 95 -4.12 21.45 3.16
C TRP A 95 -2.81 21.72 2.40
N LEU A 96 -2.56 21.05 1.28
CA LEU A 96 -1.37 21.25 0.44
C LEU A 96 -1.32 22.68 -0.10
N CYS A 97 -2.43 23.20 -0.59
CA CYS A 97 -2.54 24.56 -1.08
C CYS A 97 -2.25 25.58 0.02
N LYS A 98 -2.78 25.35 1.24
CA LYS A 98 -2.64 26.29 2.36
C LYS A 98 -1.26 26.30 3.00
N TYR A 99 -0.58 25.17 3.11
CA TYR A 99 0.64 25.07 3.92
C TYR A 99 1.90 24.73 3.14
N VAL A 100 1.79 24.01 2.03
CA VAL A 100 2.96 23.59 1.24
C VAL A 100 3.23 24.57 0.11
N LEU A 101 2.20 24.99 -0.63
CA LEU A 101 2.38 25.96 -1.72
C LEU A 101 2.77 27.36 -1.22
N TYR A 102 2.19 27.82 -0.10
CA TYR A 102 2.60 29.11 0.49
C TYR A 102 4.06 29.10 0.95
N HIS A 103 4.55 27.99 1.50
CA HIS A 103 5.94 27.87 1.92
C HIS A 103 6.89 27.82 0.71
N PHE A 104 6.49 27.15 -0.38
CA PHE A 104 7.26 27.13 -1.63
C PHE A 104 7.31 28.52 -2.29
N PHE A 105 6.19 29.24 -2.32
CA PHE A 105 6.11 30.59 -2.87
C PHE A 105 6.92 31.59 -2.03
N PHE A 106 6.85 31.49 -0.69
CA PHE A 106 7.63 32.34 0.21
C PHE A 106 9.14 32.06 0.12
N ILE A 107 9.56 30.80 -0.03
CA ILE A 107 10.98 30.45 -0.26
C ILE A 107 11.47 31.01 -1.60
N ILE A 108 10.67 30.90 -2.67
CA ILE A 108 11.07 31.41 -3.99
C ILE A 108 11.19 32.94 -3.96
N ILE A 109 10.22 33.65 -3.37
CA ILE A 109 10.29 35.11 -3.22
C ILE A 109 11.46 35.52 -2.33
N SER A 110 11.66 34.86 -1.18
CA SER A 110 12.80 35.14 -0.29
C SER A 110 14.16 34.83 -0.93
N ARG A 111 14.23 33.89 -1.88
CA ARG A 111 15.45 33.61 -2.67
C ARG A 111 15.69 34.62 -3.79
N GLN A 112 14.65 35.19 -4.38
CA GLN A 112 14.76 36.25 -5.39
C GLN A 112 15.16 37.59 -4.74
N GLU A 113 14.68 37.88 -3.52
CA GLU A 113 15.06 39.09 -2.78
C GLU A 113 16.50 39.05 -2.22
N ASN A 114 17.03 37.86 -1.91
CA ASN A 114 18.43 37.69 -1.47
C ASN A 114 19.45 37.58 -2.62
N SER A 115 19.03 37.70 -3.88
CA SER A 115 19.91 37.68 -5.06
C SER A 115 20.03 39.07 -5.70
N GLY A 116 20.22 40.10 -4.88
CA GLY A 116 20.30 41.44 -5.44
C GLY A 116 20.91 42.51 -4.56
N TYR A 117 22.02 42.27 -3.84
CA TYR A 117 22.95 43.35 -3.45
C TYR A 117 24.39 42.82 -3.29
N ILE A 118 25.24 43.11 -4.27
CA ILE A 118 26.70 43.25 -4.09
C ILE A 118 27.08 44.65 -4.60
N PHE A 119 27.96 45.33 -3.84
CA PHE A 119 28.56 46.66 -4.02
C PHE A 119 27.61 47.83 -3.68
N LYS A 120 27.88 48.68 -2.67
CA LYS A 120 29.14 49.27 -2.21
C LYS A 120 29.13 49.50 -0.69
#